data_AF-A0A521XYD3-F1
#
_entry.id   AF-A0A521XYD3-F1
#
_cell.length_a   1.000
_cell.length_b   1.000
_cell.length_c   1.000
_cell.angle_alpha   90.00
_cell.angle_beta   90.00
_cell.angle_gamma   90.00
#
_symmetry.space_group_name_H-M   'P 1'
#
loop_
_entity.id
_entity.type
_entity.pdbx_description
1 polymer ?
#
loop_
_entity_poly.entity_id
_entity_poly.type
_entity_poly.pdbx_seq_one_letter_code
_entity_poly.pdbx_strand_id
1 'polypeptide(L)' 'MSLLTKVFGSPKATYRGVAVQPKRCCYGKPLMPRWRGPEVMDDSSKAMGFVCHQCGREYLPDEVNEQRILKRSA' A
#
# COMPACT_ATOMS: atom_id res chain seq x y z
N MET A 1 33.25 7.04 -1.11
CA MET A 1 32.64 5.77 -0.66
C MET A 1 31.58 6.09 0.39
N SER A 2 30.30 5.86 0.09
CA SER A 2 29.19 6.14 1.02
C SER A 2 29.16 5.12 2.16
N LEU A 3 28.74 5.55 3.35
CA LEU A 3 28.63 4.74 4.57
C LEU A 3 27.70 3.51 4.35
N LEU A 4 26.63 3.70 3.58
CA LEU A 4 25.68 2.65 3.23
C LEU A 4 26.31 1.52 2.41
N THR A 5 27.25 1.85 1.51
CA THR A 5 27.94 0.86 0.67
C THR A 5 28.89 -0.01 1.50
N LYS A 6 29.46 0.52 2.59
CA LYS A 6 30.29 -0.26 3.52
C LYS A 6 29.47 -1.25 4.36
N VAL A 7 28.23 -0.90 4.71
CA VAL A 7 27.37 -1.73 5.56
C VAL A 7 26.64 -2.81 4.75
N PHE A 8 26.08 -2.45 3.59
CA PHE A 8 25.22 -3.35 2.81
C PHE A 8 25.90 -3.95 1.58
N GLY A 9 27.15 -3.57 1.30
CA GLY A 9 27.85 -3.91 0.06
C GLY A 9 27.35 -3.09 -1.13
N SER A 10 27.96 -3.34 -2.29
CA SER A 10 27.52 -2.73 -3.55
C SER A 10 26.24 -3.42 -4.04
N PRO A 11 25.23 -2.67 -4.52
CA PRO A 11 24.05 -3.28 -5.12
C PRO A 11 24.48 -4.14 -6.31
N LYS A 12 23.96 -5.37 -6.40
CA LYS A 12 24.16 -6.23 -7.57
C LYS A 12 23.63 -5.51 -8.80
N ALA A 13 24.30 -5.64 -9.95
CA ALA A 13 23.93 -4.97 -11.20
C ALA A 13 22.48 -5.24 -11.66
N THR A 14 21.86 -6.32 -11.15
CA THR A 14 20.46 -6.69 -11.43
C THR A 14 19.43 -5.94 -10.58
N TYR A 15 19.85 -5.18 -9.56
CA TYR A 15 18.94 -4.43 -8.71
C TYR A 15 18.40 -3.23 -9.49
N ARG A 16 17.10 -3.25 -9.79
CA ARG A 16 16.41 -2.10 -10.38
C ARG A 16 15.91 -1.19 -9.26
N GLY A 17 16.05 0.11 -9.44
CA GLY A 17 15.45 1.08 -8.54
C GLY A 17 13.92 0.87 -8.51
N VAL A 18 13.35 0.79 -7.32
CA VAL A 18 11.90 0.79 -7.16
C VAL A 18 11.38 2.15 -7.60
N ALA A 19 10.43 2.18 -8.53
CA ALA A 19 9.83 3.43 -9.00
C ALA A 19 9.27 4.21 -7.82
N VAL A 20 9.60 5.51 -7.73
CA VAL A 20 9.09 6.38 -6.68
C VAL A 20 7.60 6.58 -6.89
N GLN A 21 6.80 5.96 -6.03
CA GLN A 21 5.34 6.04 -6.07
C GLN A 21 4.86 7.47 -5.73
N PRO A 22 3.84 8.01 -6.42
CA PRO A 22 3.29 9.32 -6.12
C PRO A 22 2.68 9.36 -4.72
N LYS A 23 3.13 10.31 -3.88
CA LYS A 23 2.79 10.36 -2.43
C LYS A 23 1.30 10.55 -2.11
N ARG A 24 0.47 10.99 -3.06
CA ARG A 24 -0.92 11.44 -2.79
C ARG A 24 -2.01 10.77 -3.62
N CYS A 25 -1.68 9.75 -4.43
CA CYS A 25 -2.68 9.11 -5.31
C CYS A 25 -3.80 8.37 -4.57
N CYS A 26 -3.63 8.08 -3.27
CA CYS A 26 -4.56 7.27 -2.46
C CYS A 26 -5.66 8.10 -1.80
N TYR A 27 -5.45 9.41 -1.59
CA TYR A 27 -6.39 10.24 -0.84
C TYR A 27 -7.63 10.59 -1.67
N GLY A 28 -8.81 10.50 -1.04
CA GLY A 28 -10.08 10.85 -1.67
C GLY A 28 -10.57 9.87 -2.73
N LYS A 29 -9.90 8.72 -2.91
CA LYS A 29 -10.31 7.67 -3.85
C LYS A 29 -10.67 6.39 -3.09
N PRO A 30 -11.68 5.64 -3.55
CA PRO A 30 -11.99 4.35 -2.97
C PRO A 30 -10.84 3.37 -3.25
N LEU A 31 -10.37 2.71 -2.20
CA LEU A 31 -9.37 1.66 -2.25
C LEU A 31 -10.03 0.30 -2.53
N MET A 32 -9.27 -0.60 -3.13
CA MET A 32 -9.74 -1.96 -3.41
C MET A 32 -9.58 -2.83 -2.15
N PRO A 33 -10.64 -3.48 -1.67
CA PRO A 33 -10.54 -4.38 -0.52
C PRO A 33 -9.72 -5.63 -0.88
N ARG A 34 -8.98 -6.13 0.10
CA ARG A 34 -8.34 -7.45 0.07
C ARG A 34 -9.10 -8.41 0.96
N TRP A 35 -9.40 -9.56 0.40
CA TRP A 35 -10.18 -10.60 1.03
C TRP A 35 -9.29 -11.78 1.36
N ARG A 36 -9.64 -12.51 2.43
CA ARG A 36 -9.00 -13.79 2.74
C ARG A 36 -9.38 -14.87 1.73
N GLY A 37 -10.59 -14.80 1.22
CA GLY A 37 -11.20 -15.78 0.32
C GLY A 37 -12.53 -15.23 -0.23
N PRO A 38 -13.16 -15.98 -1.14
CA PRO A 38 -14.42 -15.58 -1.78
C PRO A 38 -15.60 -15.53 -0.80
N GLU A 39 -15.56 -16.27 0.31
CA GLU A 39 -16.70 -16.41 1.24
C GLU A 39 -17.02 -15.13 2.01
N VAL A 40 -16.09 -14.18 2.02
CA VAL A 40 -16.19 -12.92 2.79
C VAL A 40 -16.28 -11.67 1.92
N MET A 41 -16.36 -11.83 0.58
CA MET A 41 -16.33 -10.72 -0.36
C MET A 41 -17.57 -9.81 -0.30
N ASP A 42 -18.71 -10.34 0.18
CA ASP A 42 -19.97 -9.62 0.24
C ASP A 42 -20.02 -8.59 1.39
N ASP A 43 -19.19 -8.77 2.40
CA ASP A 43 -19.15 -7.91 3.60
C ASP A 43 -17.85 -7.10 3.66
N SER A 44 -17.94 -5.79 3.37
CA SER A 44 -16.81 -4.85 3.39
C SER A 44 -16.08 -4.77 4.74
N SER A 45 -16.76 -5.10 5.84
CA SER A 45 -16.15 -5.12 7.17
C SER A 45 -15.17 -6.29 7.36
N LYS A 46 -15.24 -7.32 6.51
CA LYS A 46 -14.37 -8.50 6.55
C LYS A 46 -13.10 -8.35 5.72
N ALA A 47 -12.90 -7.20 5.08
CA ALA A 47 -11.69 -6.92 4.34
C ALA A 47 -10.49 -6.94 5.30
N MET A 48 -9.45 -7.70 4.95
CA MET A 48 -8.19 -7.75 5.72
C MET A 48 -7.36 -6.48 5.58
N GLY A 49 -7.62 -5.72 4.53
CA GLY A 49 -6.93 -4.46 4.22
C GLY A 49 -7.41 -3.91 2.89
N PHE A 50 -6.83 -2.78 2.49
CA PHE A 50 -7.22 -2.03 1.31
C PHE A 50 -6.01 -1.63 0.48
N VAL A 51 -6.10 -1.70 -0.85
CA VAL A 51 -5.00 -1.40 -1.76
C VAL A 51 -5.37 -0.26 -2.70
N CYS A 52 -4.44 0.67 -2.88
CA CYS A 52 -4.57 1.66 -3.94
C CYS A 52 -4.23 1.04 -5.30
N HIS A 53 -5.19 1.01 -6.22
CA HIS A 53 -4.97 0.49 -7.59
C HIS A 53 -3.88 1.26 -8.36
N GLN A 54 -3.63 2.54 -8.03
CA GLN A 54 -2.65 3.35 -8.75
C GLN A 54 -1.20 3.11 -8.30
N CYS A 55 -0.97 2.96 -6.99
CA CYS A 55 0.38 2.84 -6.44
C CYS A 55 0.67 1.52 -5.73
N GLY A 56 -0.30 0.61 -5.67
CA GLY A 56 -0.16 -0.68 -5.01
C GLY A 56 0.07 -0.61 -3.50
N ARG A 57 -0.10 0.55 -2.86
CA ARG A 57 0.12 0.69 -1.42
C ARG A 57 -1.05 0.05 -0.67
N GLU A 58 -0.72 -0.76 0.32
CA GLU A 58 -1.67 -1.40 1.21
C GLU A 58 -1.90 -0.54 2.47
N TYR A 59 -3.12 -0.61 2.99
CA TYR A 59 -3.59 0.09 4.18
C TYR A 59 -4.42 -0.86 5.03
N LEU A 60 -4.37 -0.67 6.34
CA LEU A 60 -5.13 -1.44 7.30
C LEU A 60 -6.61 -0.99 7.33
N PRO A 61 -7.53 -1.85 7.78
CA PRO A 61 -8.95 -1.50 7.83
C PRO A 61 -9.29 -0.27 8.68
N ASP A 62 -8.51 0.00 9.74
CA ASP A 62 -8.70 1.13 10.65
C ASP A 62 -8.25 2.48 10.05
N GLU A 63 -7.35 2.46 9.06
CA GLU A 63 -6.91 3.64 8.31
C GLU A 63 -7.94 4.13 7.29
N VAL A 64 -8.99 3.35 7.04
CA VAL A 64 -9.96 3.56 5.96
C VAL A 64 -11.36 3.71 6.54
N ASN A 65 -12.18 4.60 5.95
CA ASN A 65 -13.58 4.77 6.33
C ASN A 65 -14.50 3.75 5.63
N GLU A 66 -15.79 3.77 5.94
CA GLU A 66 -16.79 2.88 5.34
C GLU A 66 -16.90 3.01 3.81
N GLN A 67 -16.56 4.18 3.27
CA GLN A 67 -16.51 4.45 1.83
C GLN A 67 -15.22 3.95 1.17
N ARG A 68 -14.38 3.23 1.91
CA ARG A 68 -13.07 2.70 1.47
C ARG A 68 -12.06 3.80 1.13
N ILE A 69 -12.19 4.98 1.73
CA ILE A 69 -11.30 6.13 1.54
C ILE A 69 -10.44 6.30 2.78
N LEU A 70 -9.17 6.66 2.59
CA LEU A 70 -8.25 6.98 3.70
C LEU A 70 -8.87 8.03 4.62
N LYS A 71 -8.89 7.74 5.92
CA LYS A 71 -9.20 8.73 6.94
C LYS A 71 -8.14 9.82 6.85
N ARG A 72 -8.57 11.09 6.95
CA ARG A 72 -7.60 12.18 7.14
C ARG A 72 -6.93 11.93 8.49
N SER A 73 -5.61 11.72 8.46
CA SER A 73 -4.78 11.85 9.66
C SER A 73 -5.00 13.26 10.20
N ALA A 74 -5.52 13.35 11.44
CA ALA A 74 -5.69 14.61 12.16
C ALA A 74 -4.33 15.31 12.36
#